data_AF-A0A5Z6JUN7-F1
#
_entry.id   AF-A0A5Z6JUN7-F1
#
_cell.length_a   1.000
_cell.length_b   1.000
_cell.length_c   1.000
_cell.angle_alpha   90.00
_cell.angle_beta   90.00
_cell.angle_gamma   90.00
#
_symmetry.space_group_name_H-M   'P 1'
#
loop_
_entity.id
_entity.type
_entity.pdbx_description
1 polymer ?
#
loop_
_entity_poly.entity_id
_entity_poly.type
_entity_poly.pdbx_seq_one_letter_code
_entity_poly.pdbx_strand_id
1 'polypeptide(L)'
;MKKIDIYSDTSAYVIGSLGFLIFFVWQYQSLSPGWRFLGMSLISLGAGIATQVLMYLFNGWLSKRVEKKRATSICRSLAIPEDSTDQDDIAKCWRYMIARYSNELLANRLSDLIGIVVTSVGTIISIGISIWYVGMIVYFVWNRDFNEPSLLFIPLFFMVLAFICELLLSFFCNVLFNRYPGEARKFNKNYDELRRTDPFLSSKEFRDSIRN
;
A
#
# COMPACT_ATOMS: atom_id res chain seq x y z
N MET A 1 -36.12 6.39 3.04
CA MET A 1 -34.76 6.18 2.47
C MET A 1 -34.71 4.81 1.82
N LYS A 2 -34.59 4.76 0.48
CA LYS A 2 -34.55 3.52 -0.30
C LYS A 2 -33.19 2.86 -0.05
N LYS A 3 -33.15 1.62 0.47
CA LYS A 3 -31.93 0.82 0.50
C LYS A 3 -31.52 0.60 -0.96
N ILE A 4 -30.44 1.24 -1.38
CA ILE A 4 -29.81 0.96 -2.67
C ILE A 4 -29.12 -0.39 -2.48
N ASP A 5 -29.59 -1.42 -3.17
CA ASP A 5 -28.96 -2.74 -3.21
C ASP A 5 -27.68 -2.67 -4.03
N ILE A 6 -26.61 -2.17 -3.39
CA ILE A 6 -25.27 -1.99 -3.97
C ILE A 6 -24.73 -3.30 -4.58
N TYR A 7 -25.19 -4.46 -4.10
CA TYR A 7 -24.82 -5.78 -4.61
C TYR A 7 -25.41 -6.11 -6.00
N SER A 8 -26.62 -5.64 -6.32
CA SER A 8 -27.23 -5.86 -7.62
C SER A 8 -26.50 -5.08 -8.71
N ASP A 9 -26.21 -3.81 -8.45
CA ASP A 9 -25.58 -2.92 -9.44
C ASP A 9 -24.13 -3.31 -9.72
N THR A 10 -23.34 -3.66 -8.68
CA THR A 10 -21.95 -4.12 -8.88
C THR A 10 -21.86 -5.41 -9.69
N SER A 11 -22.80 -6.35 -9.50
CA SER A 11 -22.84 -7.58 -10.29
C SER A 11 -23.13 -7.31 -11.78
N ALA A 12 -24.00 -6.34 -12.08
CA ALA A 12 -24.31 -5.93 -13.45
C ALA A 12 -23.10 -5.28 -14.15
N TYR A 13 -22.34 -4.43 -13.45
CA TYR A 13 -21.11 -3.85 -14.01
C TYR A 13 -20.04 -4.91 -14.28
N VAL A 14 -19.86 -5.88 -13.38
CA VAL A 14 -18.88 -6.97 -13.56
C VAL A 14 -19.27 -7.86 -14.74
N ILE A 15 -20.54 -8.27 -14.83
CA ILE A 15 -21.04 -9.10 -15.93
C ILE A 15 -20.95 -8.33 -17.27
N GLY A 16 -21.32 -7.05 -17.28
CA GLY A 16 -21.23 -6.19 -18.46
C GLY A 16 -19.80 -5.98 -18.95
N SER A 17 -18.85 -5.77 -18.04
CA SER A 17 -17.44 -5.60 -18.40
C SER A 17 -16.79 -6.91 -18.85
N LEU A 18 -17.15 -8.06 -18.28
CA LEU A 18 -16.78 -9.38 -18.78
C LEU A 18 -17.35 -9.65 -20.18
N GLY A 19 -18.62 -9.33 -20.40
CA GLY A 19 -19.26 -9.45 -21.71
C GLY A 19 -18.58 -8.58 -22.77
N PHE A 20 -18.22 -7.34 -22.42
CA PHE A 20 -17.46 -6.44 -23.28
C PHE A 20 -16.08 -7.01 -23.63
N LEU A 21 -15.33 -7.53 -22.64
CA LEU A 21 -14.02 -8.15 -22.89
C LEU A 21 -14.11 -9.36 -23.81
N ILE A 22 -15.08 -10.26 -23.57
CA ILE A 22 -15.28 -11.45 -24.41
C ILE A 22 -15.64 -11.04 -25.84
N PHE A 23 -16.55 -10.09 -26.01
CA PHE A 23 -16.94 -9.58 -27.31
C PHE A 23 -15.77 -8.89 -28.03
N PHE A 24 -14.99 -8.06 -27.32
CA PHE A 24 -13.83 -7.37 -27.87
C PHE A 24 -12.76 -8.35 -28.33
N VAL A 25 -12.45 -9.39 -27.53
CA VAL A 25 -11.50 -10.44 -27.90
C VAL A 25 -12.00 -11.21 -29.12
N TRP A 26 -13.28 -11.57 -29.15
CA TRP A 26 -13.88 -12.30 -30.26
C TRP A 26 -13.86 -11.50 -31.57
N GLN A 27 -14.13 -10.20 -31.52
CA GLN A 27 -14.11 -9.29 -32.67
C GLN A 27 -12.74 -8.65 -32.94
N TYR A 28 -11.70 -9.01 -32.20
CA TYR A 28 -10.43 -8.29 -32.26
C TYR A 28 -9.86 -8.22 -33.68
N GLN A 29 -9.89 -9.34 -34.42
CA GLN A 29 -9.35 -9.41 -35.79
C GLN A 29 -10.25 -8.74 -36.85
N SER A 30 -11.54 -8.54 -36.59
CA SER A 30 -12.45 -7.84 -37.51
C SER A 30 -12.49 -6.33 -37.29
N LEU A 31 -12.02 -5.84 -36.14
CA LEU A 31 -11.95 -4.42 -35.82
C LEU A 31 -10.85 -3.70 -36.63
N SER A 32 -11.11 -2.42 -36.97
CA SER A 32 -10.11 -1.55 -37.56
C SER A 32 -9.01 -1.20 -36.55
N PRO A 33 -7.79 -0.81 -37.01
CA PRO A 33 -6.68 -0.51 -36.11
C PRO A 33 -7.00 0.53 -35.02
N GLY A 34 -7.78 1.58 -35.35
CA GLY A 34 -8.21 2.58 -34.37
C GLY A 34 -9.12 2.02 -33.27
N TRP A 35 -10.05 1.13 -33.61
CA TRP A 35 -10.92 0.48 -32.61
C TRP A 35 -10.16 -0.53 -31.75
N ARG A 36 -9.18 -1.25 -32.33
CA ARG A 36 -8.26 -2.10 -31.56
C ARG A 36 -7.45 -1.29 -30.57
N PHE A 37 -6.90 -0.16 -31.00
CA PHE A 37 -6.15 0.75 -30.14
C PHE A 37 -7.00 1.29 -28.99
N LEU A 38 -8.21 1.77 -29.28
CA LEU A 38 -9.12 2.29 -28.27
C LEU A 38 -9.49 1.22 -27.23
N GLY A 39 -9.85 0.01 -27.68
CA GLY A 39 -10.18 -1.09 -26.78
C GLY A 39 -8.98 -1.52 -25.93
N MET A 40 -7.80 -1.66 -26.52
CA MET A 40 -6.57 -2.00 -25.79
C MET A 40 -6.17 -0.92 -24.79
N SER A 41 -6.37 0.36 -25.12
CA SER A 41 -6.13 1.49 -24.21
C SER A 41 -7.03 1.42 -22.98
N LEU A 42 -8.33 1.17 -23.20
CA LEU A 42 -9.31 1.02 -22.11
C LEU A 42 -9.00 -0.19 -21.23
N ILE A 43 -8.65 -1.33 -21.83
CA ILE A 43 -8.28 -2.54 -21.10
C ILE A 43 -7.01 -2.31 -20.29
N SER A 44 -5.99 -1.68 -20.87
CA SER A 44 -4.73 -1.39 -20.18
C SER A 44 -4.93 -0.46 -18.99
N LEU A 45 -5.71 0.62 -19.15
CA LEU A 45 -6.06 1.52 -18.06
C LEU A 45 -6.86 0.82 -16.97
N GLY A 46 -7.89 0.06 -17.35
CA GLY A 46 -8.70 -0.73 -16.42
C GLY A 46 -7.88 -1.73 -15.64
N ALA A 47 -6.99 -2.47 -16.32
CA ALA A 47 -6.07 -3.42 -15.69
C ALA A 47 -5.10 -2.73 -14.74
N GLY A 48 -4.56 -1.55 -15.11
CA GLY A 48 -3.70 -0.75 -14.26
C GLY A 48 -4.39 -0.30 -12.97
N ILE A 49 -5.61 0.26 -13.08
CA ILE A 49 -6.42 0.68 -11.92
C ILE A 49 -6.77 -0.53 -11.04
N ALA A 50 -7.23 -1.63 -11.64
CA ALA A 50 -7.56 -2.84 -10.90
C ALA A 50 -6.34 -3.38 -10.13
N THR A 51 -5.16 -3.37 -10.76
CA THR A 51 -3.90 -3.78 -10.12
C THR A 51 -3.55 -2.89 -8.94
N GLN A 52 -3.67 -1.56 -9.07
CA GLN A 52 -3.47 -0.60 -7.97
C GLN A 52 -4.40 -0.86 -6.79
N VAL A 53 -5.69 -1.06 -7.06
CA VAL A 53 -6.69 -1.34 -6.02
C VAL A 53 -6.37 -2.66 -5.31
N LEU A 54 -6.03 -3.71 -6.07
CA LEU A 54 -5.66 -5.01 -5.51
C LEU A 54 -4.41 -4.91 -4.63
N MET A 55 -3.37 -4.20 -5.07
CA MET A 55 -2.15 -3.98 -4.28
C MET A 55 -2.45 -3.19 -3.01
N TYR A 56 -3.27 -2.14 -3.08
CA TYR A 56 -3.68 -1.38 -1.91
C TYR A 56 -4.43 -2.24 -0.88
N LEU A 57 -5.41 -3.03 -1.34
CA LEU A 57 -6.16 -3.96 -0.48
C LEU A 57 -5.25 -5.03 0.14
N PHE A 58 -4.33 -5.58 -0.66
CA PHE A 58 -3.36 -6.57 -0.19
C PHE A 58 -2.44 -5.99 0.89
N ASN A 59 -1.88 -4.80 0.67
CA ASN A 59 -1.02 -4.11 1.64
C ASN A 59 -1.79 -3.78 2.93
N GLY A 60 -3.05 -3.34 2.83
CA GLY A 60 -3.90 -3.10 3.99
C GLY A 60 -4.19 -4.38 4.79
N TRP A 61 -4.47 -5.48 4.10
CA TRP A 61 -4.68 -6.79 4.74
C TRP A 61 -3.40 -7.30 5.41
N LEU A 62 -2.26 -7.17 4.74
CA LEU A 62 -0.95 -7.57 5.26
C LEU A 62 -0.58 -6.77 6.51
N SER A 63 -0.74 -5.44 6.46
CA SER A 63 -0.48 -4.52 7.59
C SER A 63 -1.28 -4.93 8.82
N LYS A 64 -2.58 -5.19 8.68
CA LYS A 64 -3.44 -5.63 9.80
C LYS A 64 -2.97 -6.95 10.41
N ARG A 65 -2.57 -7.91 9.59
CA ARG A 65 -2.05 -9.20 10.08
C ARG A 65 -0.72 -9.05 10.81
N VAL A 66 0.18 -8.22 10.28
CA VAL A 66 1.48 -7.94 10.89
C VAL A 66 1.30 -7.22 12.23
N GLU A 67 0.48 -6.18 12.27
CA GLU A 67 0.18 -5.42 13.48
C GLU A 67 -0.42 -6.32 14.57
N LYS A 68 -1.39 -7.17 14.22
CA LYS A 68 -1.98 -8.13 15.17
C LYS A 68 -0.95 -9.12 15.72
N LYS A 69 -0.15 -9.74 14.83
CA LYS A 69 0.91 -10.67 15.26
C LYS A 69 1.90 -10.00 16.18
N ARG A 70 2.25 -8.74 15.90
CA ARG A 70 3.16 -7.98 16.75
C ARG A 70 2.56 -7.66 18.10
N ALA A 71 1.33 -7.14 18.16
CA ALA A 71 0.65 -6.82 19.41
C ALA A 71 0.66 -8.04 20.34
N THR A 72 0.23 -9.21 19.84
CA THR A 72 0.31 -10.49 20.55
C THR A 72 1.73 -10.83 21.02
N SER A 73 2.75 -10.66 20.16
CA SER A 73 4.13 -10.95 20.55
C SER A 73 4.64 -10.04 21.67
N ILE A 74 4.23 -8.77 21.67
CA ILE A 74 4.63 -7.79 22.68
C ILE A 74 3.94 -8.11 24.01
N CYS A 75 2.63 -8.32 24.01
CA CYS A 75 1.87 -8.72 25.19
C CYS A 75 2.49 -9.96 25.85
N ARG A 76 2.83 -10.98 25.05
CA ARG A 76 3.53 -12.18 25.54
C ARG A 76 4.91 -11.87 26.12
N SER A 77 5.71 -11.04 25.45
CA SER A 77 7.06 -10.69 25.92
C SER A 77 7.05 -9.90 27.23
N LEU A 78 5.99 -9.13 27.49
CA LEU A 78 5.82 -8.32 28.69
C LEU A 78 5.05 -9.02 29.81
N ALA A 79 4.58 -10.26 29.55
CA ALA A 79 3.68 -11.03 30.40
C ALA A 79 2.38 -10.29 30.74
N ILE A 80 1.82 -9.56 29.77
CA ILE A 80 0.58 -8.78 29.90
C ILE A 80 -0.55 -9.50 29.17
N PRO A 81 -1.75 -9.65 29.76
CA PRO A 81 -2.94 -10.13 29.06
C PRO A 81 -3.30 -9.22 27.87
N GLU A 82 -3.66 -9.78 26.71
CA GLU A 82 -3.98 -8.98 25.51
C GLU A 82 -5.16 -8.00 25.74
N ASP A 83 -6.08 -8.36 26.64
CA ASP A 83 -7.26 -7.57 27.00
C ASP A 83 -7.08 -6.80 28.34
N SER A 84 -5.84 -6.61 28.81
CA SER A 84 -5.60 -5.88 30.05
C SER A 84 -6.05 -4.42 29.93
N THR A 85 -6.89 -3.99 30.87
CA THR A 85 -7.34 -2.60 31.01
C THR A 85 -6.59 -1.86 32.12
N ASP A 86 -5.60 -2.50 32.74
CA ASP A 86 -4.82 -1.90 33.82
C ASP A 86 -3.89 -0.79 33.27
N GLN A 87 -3.87 0.36 33.95
CA GLN A 87 -3.07 1.50 33.52
C GLN A 87 -1.56 1.23 33.61
N ASP A 88 -1.13 0.40 34.56
CA ASP A 88 0.28 0.03 34.71
C ASP A 88 0.76 -0.89 33.58
N ASP A 89 -0.07 -1.85 33.17
CA ASP A 89 0.19 -2.71 32.01
C ASP A 89 0.25 -1.90 30.72
N ILE A 90 -0.68 -0.96 30.55
CA ILE A 90 -0.70 -0.03 29.42
C ILE A 90 0.58 0.83 29.43
N ALA A 91 0.99 1.36 30.59
CA ALA A 91 2.21 2.13 30.75
C ALA A 91 3.44 1.32 30.32
N LYS A 92 3.54 0.07 30.78
CA LYS A 92 4.64 -0.85 30.49
C LYS A 92 4.73 -1.17 29.00
N CYS A 93 3.59 -1.38 28.35
CA CYS A 93 3.52 -1.60 26.90
C CYS A 93 4.00 -0.36 26.11
N TRP A 94 3.55 0.84 26.49
CA TRP A 94 4.00 2.08 25.87
C TRP A 94 5.49 2.33 26.05
N ARG A 95 6.03 2.15 27.27
CA ARG A 95 7.48 2.28 27.52
C ARG A 95 8.30 1.32 26.65
N TYR A 96 7.85 0.06 26.54
CA TYR A 96 8.50 -0.91 25.65
C TYR A 96 8.48 -0.45 24.19
N MET A 97 7.34 0.05 23.71
CA MET A 97 7.20 0.54 22.33
C MET A 97 8.06 1.76 22.05
N ILE A 98 8.12 2.72 22.96
CA ILE A 98 8.97 3.92 22.88
C ILE A 98 10.45 3.52 22.82
N ALA A 99 10.89 2.62 23.69
CA ALA A 99 12.27 2.11 23.67
C ALA A 99 12.58 1.36 22.36
N ARG A 100 11.65 0.52 21.89
CA ARG A 100 11.80 -0.23 20.64
C ARG A 100 11.91 0.69 19.42
N TYR A 101 11.08 1.72 19.31
CA TYR A 101 11.05 2.64 18.16
C TYR A 101 11.84 3.94 18.36
N SER A 102 12.71 3.96 19.37
CA SER A 102 13.61 5.10 19.60
C SER A 102 14.48 5.40 18.39
N ASN A 103 14.54 6.67 18.02
CA ASN A 103 15.38 7.18 16.94
C ASN A 103 16.89 7.06 17.24
N GLU A 104 17.28 6.65 18.44
CA GLU A 104 18.69 6.42 18.79
C GLU A 104 19.21 5.09 18.23
N LEU A 105 18.33 4.13 17.97
CA LEU A 105 18.71 2.84 17.41
C LEU A 105 19.04 2.97 15.92
N LEU A 106 20.28 2.62 15.55
CA LEU A 106 20.73 2.59 14.15
C LEU A 106 19.82 1.73 13.26
N ALA A 107 19.30 0.62 13.78
CA ALA A 107 18.36 -0.24 13.07
C ALA A 107 17.07 0.51 12.66
N ASN A 108 16.54 1.40 13.53
CA ASN A 108 15.36 2.22 13.19
C ASN A 108 15.67 3.24 12.11
N ARG A 109 16.82 3.93 12.21
CA ARG A 109 17.24 4.91 11.21
C ARG A 109 17.41 4.26 9.84
N LEU A 110 18.00 3.06 9.80
CA LEU A 110 18.25 2.36 8.55
C LEU A 110 16.97 1.81 7.94
N SER A 111 16.07 1.21 8.72
CA SER A 111 14.76 0.78 8.23
C SER A 111 13.89 1.96 7.77
N ASP A 112 14.00 3.12 8.42
CA ASP A 112 13.29 4.33 8.03
C ASP A 112 13.86 4.93 6.74
N LEU A 113 15.19 4.94 6.58
CA LEU A 113 15.84 5.37 5.34
C LEU A 113 15.42 4.48 4.17
N ILE A 114 15.40 3.16 4.36
CA ILE A 114 14.89 2.22 3.35
C ILE A 114 13.42 2.54 3.03
N GLY A 115 12.58 2.78 4.03
CA GLY A 115 11.19 3.18 3.82
C GLY A 115 11.04 4.47 3.00
N ILE A 116 11.88 5.47 3.25
CA ILE A 116 11.91 6.72 2.46
C ILE A 116 12.33 6.44 1.02
N VAL A 117 13.39 5.65 0.80
CA VAL A 117 13.86 5.31 -0.54
C VAL A 117 12.78 4.57 -1.31
N VAL A 118 12.15 3.57 -0.72
CA VAL A 118 11.05 2.80 -1.32
C VAL A 118 9.90 3.73 -1.72
N THR A 119 9.47 4.63 -0.82
CA THR A 119 8.37 5.56 -1.09
C THR A 119 8.73 6.56 -2.20
N SER A 120 9.95 7.09 -2.19
CA SER A 120 10.43 8.04 -3.21
C SER A 120 10.53 7.37 -4.59
N VAL A 121 11.11 6.17 -4.66
CA VAL A 121 11.22 5.39 -5.90
C VAL A 121 9.82 5.04 -6.43
N GLY A 122 8.91 4.58 -5.56
CA GLY A 122 7.53 4.29 -5.95
C GLY A 122 6.80 5.52 -6.51
N THR A 123 7.05 6.70 -5.94
CA THR A 123 6.51 7.98 -6.44
C THR A 123 7.06 8.32 -7.84
N ILE A 124 8.38 8.19 -8.05
CA ILE A 124 9.02 8.42 -9.35
C ILE A 124 8.47 7.46 -10.41
N ILE A 125 8.35 6.17 -10.08
CA ILE A 125 7.78 5.17 -10.98
C ILE A 125 6.34 5.56 -11.34
N SER A 126 5.52 5.96 -10.36
CA SER A 126 4.12 6.36 -10.61
C SER A 126 4.00 7.56 -11.55
N ILE A 127 4.88 8.56 -11.39
CA ILE A 127 4.97 9.71 -12.30
C ILE A 127 5.40 9.25 -13.70
N GLY A 128 6.44 8.41 -13.79
CA GLY A 128 6.92 7.86 -15.05
C GLY A 128 5.85 7.06 -15.81
N ILE A 129 5.05 6.27 -15.11
CA ILE A 129 3.90 5.54 -15.67
C ILE A 129 2.88 6.52 -16.26
N SER A 130 2.60 7.62 -15.54
CA SER A 130 1.63 8.63 -15.99
C SER A 130 2.11 9.33 -17.26
N ILE A 131 3.39 9.72 -17.29
CA ILE A 131 4.05 10.31 -18.47
C ILE A 131 4.03 9.32 -19.64
N TRP A 132 4.33 8.04 -19.39
CA TRP A 132 4.30 7.00 -20.42
C TRP A 132 2.92 6.86 -21.06
N TYR A 133 1.86 6.73 -20.25
CA TYR A 133 0.50 6.57 -20.77
C TYR A 133 0.08 7.76 -21.64
N VAL A 134 0.28 8.98 -21.14
CA VAL A 134 -0.08 10.20 -21.89
C VAL A 134 0.78 10.31 -23.15
N GLY A 135 2.09 10.09 -23.04
CA GLY A 135 3.04 10.16 -24.15
C GLY A 135 2.73 9.16 -25.26
N MET A 136 2.48 7.90 -24.92
CA MET A 136 2.16 6.86 -25.89
C MET A 136 0.81 7.10 -26.57
N ILE A 137 -0.22 7.51 -25.82
CA ILE A 137 -1.53 7.83 -26.42
C ILE A 137 -1.39 9.00 -27.42
N VAL A 138 -0.70 10.08 -27.03
CA VAL A 138 -0.44 11.22 -27.93
C VAL A 138 0.38 10.77 -29.15
N TYR A 139 1.43 9.98 -28.95
CA TYR A 139 2.29 9.48 -30.02
C TYR A 139 1.52 8.67 -31.06
N PHE A 140 0.72 7.69 -30.64
CA PHE A 140 -0.05 6.85 -31.55
C PHE A 140 -1.12 7.64 -32.29
N VAL A 141 -1.82 8.55 -31.61
CA VAL A 141 -2.84 9.40 -32.24
C VAL A 141 -2.23 10.37 -33.24
N TRP A 142 -1.10 11.00 -32.90
CA TRP A 142 -0.43 11.99 -33.76
C TRP A 142 0.13 11.35 -35.04
N ASN A 143 0.77 10.19 -34.91
CA ASN A 143 1.36 9.48 -36.05
C ASN A 143 0.36 8.60 -36.82
N ARG A 144 -0.87 8.45 -36.30
CA ARG A 144 -1.90 7.53 -36.83
C ARG A 144 -1.38 6.09 -36.97
N ASP A 145 -0.42 5.71 -36.14
CA ASP A 145 0.12 4.37 -36.07
C ASP A 145 -0.56 3.64 -34.92
N PHE A 146 -1.32 2.59 -35.23
CA PHE A 146 -2.09 1.82 -34.26
C PHE A 146 -1.69 0.35 -34.26
N ASN A 147 -0.53 0.02 -34.81
CA ASN A 147 -0.14 -1.37 -35.04
C ASN A 147 0.33 -2.07 -33.76
N GLU A 148 0.82 -1.32 -32.76
CA GLU A 148 1.41 -1.89 -31.54
C GLU A 148 0.76 -1.38 -30.23
N PRO A 149 -0.56 -1.56 -30.04
CA PRO A 149 -1.25 -1.10 -28.84
C PRO A 149 -0.83 -1.87 -27.57
N SER A 150 -0.13 -3.00 -27.72
CA SER A 150 0.44 -3.78 -26.62
C SER A 150 1.47 -3.01 -25.79
N LEU A 151 2.12 -1.99 -26.37
CA LEU A 151 3.09 -1.14 -25.65
C LEU A 151 2.46 -0.38 -24.47
N LEU A 152 1.13 -0.23 -24.45
CA LEU A 152 0.40 0.39 -23.33
C LEU A 152 0.45 -0.45 -22.05
N PHE A 153 0.73 -1.75 -22.14
CA PHE A 153 0.81 -2.66 -20.98
C PHE A 153 2.17 -2.66 -20.29
N ILE A 154 3.21 -2.08 -20.90
CA ILE A 154 4.58 -2.02 -20.34
C ILE A 154 4.60 -1.48 -18.89
N PRO A 155 3.92 -0.37 -18.57
CA PRO A 155 3.83 0.13 -17.20
C PRO A 155 3.32 -0.87 -16.17
N LEU A 156 2.39 -1.74 -16.55
CA LEU A 156 1.79 -2.73 -15.64
C LEU A 156 2.84 -3.75 -15.19
N PHE A 157 3.75 -4.17 -16.08
CA PHE A 157 4.86 -5.05 -15.71
C PHE A 157 5.82 -4.39 -14.73
N PHE A 158 6.20 -3.13 -14.96
CA PHE A 158 7.05 -2.38 -14.03
C PHE A 158 6.39 -2.17 -12.68
N MET A 159 5.07 -1.95 -12.67
CA MET A 159 4.32 -1.81 -11.43
C MET A 159 4.31 -3.10 -10.60
N VAL A 160 4.05 -4.25 -11.24
CA VAL A 160 4.09 -5.55 -10.57
C VAL A 160 5.50 -5.88 -10.07
N LEU A 161 6.53 -5.58 -10.87
CA LEU A 161 7.92 -5.79 -10.47
C LEU A 161 8.31 -4.91 -9.27
N ALA A 162 7.93 -3.63 -9.28
CA ALA A 162 8.19 -2.71 -8.17
C ALA A 162 7.52 -3.20 -6.88
N PHE A 163 6.28 -3.69 -6.98
CA PHE A 163 5.57 -4.27 -5.85
C PHE A 163 6.27 -5.52 -5.28
N ILE A 164 6.77 -6.41 -6.14
CA ILE A 164 7.56 -7.57 -5.70
C ILE A 164 8.84 -7.12 -4.99
N CYS A 165 9.55 -6.13 -5.53
CA CYS A 165 10.74 -5.56 -4.90
C CYS A 165 10.43 -4.96 -3.53
N GLU A 166 9.32 -4.25 -3.37
CA GLU A 166 8.87 -3.70 -2.10
C GLU A 166 8.59 -4.79 -1.06
N LEU A 167 7.93 -5.88 -1.46
CA LEU A 167 7.69 -7.03 -0.59
C LEU A 167 9.00 -7.70 -0.16
N LEU A 168 9.95 -7.88 -1.08
CA LEU A 168 11.26 -8.45 -0.78
C LEU A 168 12.05 -7.55 0.18
N LEU A 169 12.12 -6.25 -0.09
CA LEU A 169 12.79 -5.30 0.81
C LEU A 169 12.16 -5.28 2.20
N SER A 170 10.82 -5.35 2.27
CA SER A 170 10.10 -5.46 3.53
C SER A 170 10.43 -6.74 4.27
N PHE A 171 10.53 -7.86 3.57
CA PHE A 171 10.96 -9.13 4.13
C PHE A 171 12.40 -9.07 4.67
N PHE A 172 13.34 -8.52 3.89
CA PHE A 172 14.74 -8.36 4.33
C PHE A 172 14.86 -7.44 5.54
N CYS A 173 14.14 -6.32 5.57
CA CYS A 173 14.13 -5.44 6.75
C CYS A 173 13.60 -6.17 7.98
N ASN A 174 12.52 -6.96 7.81
CA ASN A 174 11.95 -7.72 8.91
C ASN A 174 12.91 -8.82 9.40
N VAL A 175 13.67 -9.48 8.52
CA VAL A 175 14.66 -10.49 8.91
C VAL A 175 15.88 -9.86 9.59
N LEU A 176 16.42 -8.78 9.03
CA LEU A 176 17.66 -8.17 9.51
C LEU A 176 17.45 -7.30 10.76
N PHE A 177 16.34 -6.57 10.83
CA PHE A 177 16.08 -5.58 11.87
C PHE A 177 14.88 -5.92 12.75
N ASN A 178 14.17 -7.02 12.48
CA ASN A 178 12.91 -7.38 13.17
C ASN A 178 11.85 -6.26 13.09
N ARG A 179 11.89 -5.49 11.99
CA ARG A 179 11.09 -4.28 11.74
C ARG A 179 10.81 -4.12 10.24
N TYR A 180 9.65 -3.56 9.91
CA TYR A 180 9.29 -3.22 8.54
C TYR A 180 9.82 -1.83 8.15
N PRO A 181 10.00 -1.55 6.84
CA PRO A 181 10.46 -0.25 6.38
C PRO A 181 9.54 0.89 6.84
N GLY A 182 10.12 1.99 7.38
CA GLY A 182 9.36 3.19 7.81
C GLY A 182 8.47 3.01 9.04
N GLU A 183 8.56 1.87 9.72
CA GLU A 183 7.69 1.50 10.82
C GLU A 183 7.91 2.34 12.09
N ALA A 184 9.18 2.58 12.44
CA ALA A 184 9.53 3.42 13.58
C ALA A 184 9.06 4.86 13.36
N ARG A 185 9.26 5.39 12.15
CA ARG A 185 8.74 6.69 11.74
C ARG A 185 7.22 6.79 11.86
N LYS A 186 6.47 5.78 11.39
CA LYS A 186 5.00 5.75 11.48
C LYS A 186 4.54 5.71 12.94
N PHE A 187 5.18 4.88 13.77
CA PHE A 187 4.89 4.83 15.20
C PHE A 187 5.16 6.18 15.87
N ASN A 188 6.32 6.78 15.66
CA ASN A 188 6.69 8.04 16.29
C ASN A 188 5.74 9.18 15.92
N LYS A 189 5.30 9.24 14.65
CA LYS A 189 4.28 10.20 14.21
C LYS A 189 2.95 10.00 14.96
N ASN A 190 2.45 8.76 15.00
CA ASN A 190 1.20 8.44 15.68
C ASN A 190 1.30 8.67 17.19
N TYR A 191 2.44 8.35 17.80
CA TYR A 191 2.70 8.56 19.21
C TYR A 191 2.73 10.05 19.56
N ASP A 192 3.36 10.89 18.74
CA ASP A 192 3.38 12.35 18.95
C ASP A 192 1.98 12.97 18.86
N GLU A 193 1.14 12.47 17.94
CA GLU A 193 -0.27 12.86 17.84
C GLU A 193 -1.05 12.41 19.08
N LEU A 194 -0.97 11.14 19.45
CA LEU A 194 -1.65 10.56 20.62
C LEU A 194 -1.22 11.21 21.92
N ARG A 195 0.07 11.50 22.10
CA ARG A 195 0.60 12.16 23.29
C ARG A 195 0.02 13.55 23.52
N ARG A 196 -0.44 14.24 22.48
CA ARG A 196 -1.09 15.56 22.59
C ARG A 196 -2.55 15.46 22.98
N THR A 197 -3.23 14.37 22.60
CA THR A 197 -4.67 14.21 22.76
C THR A 197 -5.07 13.33 23.94
N ASP A 198 -4.22 12.38 24.30
CA ASP A 198 -4.50 11.38 25.32
C ASP A 198 -4.12 11.90 26.74
N PRO A 199 -5.07 11.92 27.70
CA PRO A 199 -4.82 12.43 29.05
C PRO A 199 -3.75 11.65 29.83
N PHE A 200 -3.64 10.35 29.58
CA PHE A 200 -2.70 9.47 30.26
C PHE A 200 -1.27 9.67 29.72
N LEU A 201 -1.09 9.66 28.39
CA LEU A 201 0.22 9.88 27.75
C LEU A 201 0.74 11.32 27.91
N SER A 202 -0.17 12.30 28.05
CA SER A 202 0.18 13.70 28.32
C SER A 202 0.47 13.97 29.80
N SER A 203 0.14 13.05 30.71
CA SER A 203 0.36 13.22 32.15
C SER A 203 1.83 13.46 32.48
N LYS A 204 2.09 14.20 33.55
CA LYS A 204 3.46 14.45 34.03
C LYS A 204 4.08 13.16 34.56
N GLU A 205 3.30 12.36 35.29
CA GLU A 205 3.72 11.08 35.87
C GLU A 205 4.22 10.10 34.82
N PHE A 206 3.47 9.92 33.72
CA PHE A 206 3.92 9.06 32.63
C PHE A 206 5.19 9.59 31.96
N ARG A 207 5.30 10.91 31.73
CA ARG A 207 6.49 11.53 31.12
C ARG A 207 7.75 11.37 31.97
N ASP A 208 7.63 11.58 33.27
CA ASP A 208 8.75 11.44 34.20
C ASP A 208 9.18 9.97 34.30
N SER A 209 8.23 9.04 34.15
CA SER A 209 8.49 7.60 34.16
C SER A 209 9.22 7.03 32.92
N ILE A 210 9.35 7.82 31.84
CA ILE A 210 10.14 7.45 30.65
C ILE A 210 11.62 7.83 30.82
N ARG A 211 11.92 8.83 31.67
CA ARG A 211 13.27 9.38 31.86
C ARG A 211 14.09 8.64 32.92
N ASN A 212 13.44 7.86 33.78
CA ASN A 212 14.04 7.00 34.78
C ASN A 212 14.20 5.58 34.23
#